data_AF-A0A1M7MJQ0-F1
#
_entry.id   AF-A0A1M7MJQ0-F1
#
_cell.length_a   1.000
_cell.length_b   1.000
_cell.length_c   1.000
_cell.angle_alpha   90.00
_cell.angle_beta   90.00
_cell.angle_gamma   90.00
#
_symmetry.space_group_name_H-M   'P 1'
#
loop_
_entity.id
_entity.type
_entity.pdbx_description
1 polymer ?
#
loop_
_entity_poly.entity_id
_entity_poly.type
_entity_poly.pdbx_seq_one_letter_code
_entity_poly.pdbx_strand_id
1 'polypeptide(L)'
;MRASFSRLFFLAAFLATSAAQAGTLSGLRGTPTPFSFDTVVDEARKLAASPYKEQPVRAGDTLEKIDYDAHWKIRFKPEETVDIAPGVPVQFFHSGRFFKLPVKLNEVADGQSREILYNPAYFDMPEDSPARDLPADIGFAGFRVMRPDLKTDWISFLGAAYFRTDGQSHQYGQSARALAIDTGMSKPEEFPRFTAFWFEAPKSDQETITIYALMDSPSVAGAYKMTMLNREGEGQVMDIDSRLFFRAPVERLGIGPLTSMYWYSETNRSTGLDWRPEVHDTDGLAIVSAEGEQIWRPLNNPRALRTSTFMANNVKGFGLAQRDRAFENYEDDGVFYDKRPSVWIEPTQPFGDGAVQLVEIPTDDEIFDNIVAYFIPKDLPVAGSEKHFAYRMYWKDAHPLPPAGARVVATRGGQGGVPGQSRPQDQIKMVIEFEGPSLKGLGQNDGVTPVIELSKGEAINPYVLPVVGTDRWRLVFDTKVFDHEPIEARAYLKKDDDVLTETWLGQLSHEIVAKPH
;
A
#
# COMPACT_ATOMS: atom_id res chain seq x y z
N MET A 1 61.88 32.31 -8.43
CA MET A 1 63.14 31.75 -8.97
C MET A 1 63.10 30.24 -8.80
N ARG A 2 63.17 29.52 -9.92
CA ARG A 2 63.69 28.15 -10.11
C ARG A 2 63.22 27.00 -9.20
N ALA A 3 62.44 26.14 -9.85
CA ALA A 3 62.36 24.68 -9.75
C ALA A 3 63.52 23.93 -9.09
N SER A 4 63.18 22.81 -8.43
CA SER A 4 63.94 21.57 -8.60
C SER A 4 63.04 20.33 -8.48
N PHE A 5 63.40 19.34 -9.29
CA PHE A 5 62.73 18.10 -9.63
C PHE A 5 62.65 17.10 -8.47
N SER A 6 61.58 16.30 -8.42
CA SER A 6 61.60 14.98 -7.79
C SER A 6 61.11 13.93 -8.78
N ARG A 7 61.87 12.83 -8.81
CA ARG A 7 61.80 11.74 -9.79
C ARG A 7 60.58 10.86 -9.56
N LEU A 8 60.00 10.47 -10.70
CA LEU A 8 58.99 9.45 -10.89
C LEU A 8 59.48 8.08 -10.38
N PHE A 9 58.69 7.42 -9.53
CA PHE A 9 58.63 5.97 -9.43
C PHE A 9 57.20 5.56 -9.77
N PHE A 10 57.03 4.92 -10.93
CA PHE A 10 55.79 4.23 -11.27
C PHE A 10 55.74 2.93 -10.46
N LEU A 11 54.85 2.87 -9.46
CA LEU A 11 54.41 1.62 -8.87
C LEU A 11 53.02 1.32 -9.43
N ALA A 12 52.93 0.30 -10.28
CA ALA A 12 51.65 -0.24 -10.72
C ALA A 12 50.94 -0.83 -9.51
N ALA A 13 49.93 -0.13 -8.99
CA ALA A 13 49.02 -0.68 -8.02
C ALA A 13 48.06 -1.65 -8.73
N PHE A 14 48.28 -2.95 -8.51
CA PHE A 14 47.21 -3.92 -8.69
C PHE A 14 46.09 -3.55 -7.70
N LEU A 15 45.00 -2.99 -8.22
CA LEU A 15 43.72 -2.94 -7.51
C LEU A 15 43.23 -4.39 -7.39
N ALA A 16 43.64 -5.07 -6.33
CA ALA A 16 42.92 -6.23 -5.86
C ALA A 16 41.57 -5.72 -5.31
N THR A 17 40.51 -5.88 -6.09
CA THR A 17 39.15 -5.81 -5.58
C THR A 17 39.01 -6.89 -4.52
N SER A 18 39.06 -6.50 -3.24
CA SER A 18 38.69 -7.38 -2.15
C SER A 18 37.20 -7.71 -2.31
N ALA A 19 36.90 -8.88 -2.86
CA ALA A 19 35.58 -9.46 -2.73
C ALA A 19 35.28 -9.54 -1.23
N ALA A 20 34.26 -8.80 -0.76
CA ALA A 20 33.80 -8.93 0.61
C ALA A 20 33.47 -10.40 0.86
N GLN A 21 34.09 -10.99 1.88
CA GLN A 21 33.90 -12.40 2.17
C GLN A 21 32.52 -12.57 2.80
N ALA A 22 31.63 -13.30 2.12
CA ALA A 22 30.32 -13.64 2.66
C ALA A 22 30.47 -14.36 4.01
N GLY A 23 29.63 -13.99 4.96
CA GLY A 23 29.59 -14.55 6.29
C GLY A 23 29.19 -16.03 6.28
N THR A 24 29.54 -16.75 7.35
CA THR A 24 29.37 -18.21 7.40
C THR A 24 27.91 -18.66 7.42
N LEU A 25 26.99 -17.79 7.84
CA LEU A 25 25.57 -18.10 7.95
C LEU A 25 24.83 -17.82 6.64
N SER A 26 25.37 -17.01 5.74
CA SER A 26 24.79 -16.76 4.41
C SER A 26 24.43 -18.06 3.66
N GLY A 27 25.19 -19.14 3.86
CA GLY A 27 24.96 -20.47 3.29
C GLY A 27 24.35 -21.52 4.23
N LEU A 28 23.93 -21.14 5.44
CA LEU A 28 23.33 -22.07 6.40
C LEU A 28 21.96 -22.54 5.90
N ARG A 29 21.89 -23.82 5.51
CA ARG A 29 20.70 -24.41 4.88
C ARG A 29 20.36 -25.78 5.44
N GLY A 30 19.07 -26.05 5.54
CA GLY A 30 18.52 -27.38 5.84
C GLY A 30 18.69 -28.38 4.69
N THR A 31 18.11 -29.56 4.90
CA THR A 31 18.07 -30.65 3.93
C THR A 31 17.19 -30.28 2.73
N PRO A 32 17.62 -30.56 1.49
CA PRO A 32 16.81 -30.30 0.30
C PRO A 32 15.57 -31.18 0.25
N THR A 33 14.48 -30.61 -0.25
CA THR A 33 13.21 -31.29 -0.52
C THR A 33 12.68 -30.90 -1.90
N PRO A 34 12.02 -31.78 -2.66
CA PRO A 34 11.41 -31.42 -3.93
C PRO A 34 10.40 -30.28 -3.77
N PHE A 35 10.40 -29.32 -4.69
CA PHE A 35 9.56 -28.14 -4.60
C PHE A 35 8.94 -27.75 -5.94
N SER A 36 7.68 -27.31 -5.86
CA SER A 36 6.94 -26.60 -6.91
C SER A 36 5.90 -25.70 -6.25
N PHE A 37 5.23 -24.84 -7.01
CA PHE A 37 4.10 -24.08 -6.46
C PHE A 37 2.98 -25.00 -5.93
N ASP A 38 2.73 -26.13 -6.61
CA ASP A 38 1.74 -27.12 -6.18
C ASP A 38 2.04 -27.68 -4.78
N THR A 39 3.31 -27.72 -4.38
CA THR A 39 3.70 -28.08 -3.00
C THR A 39 3.08 -27.13 -1.97
N VAL A 40 3.06 -25.83 -2.24
CA VAL A 40 2.48 -24.81 -1.36
C VAL A 40 0.95 -24.89 -1.39
N VAL A 41 0.36 -25.10 -2.56
CA VAL A 41 -1.09 -25.28 -2.75
C VAL A 41 -1.58 -26.50 -1.97
N ASP A 42 -0.88 -27.62 -2.05
CA ASP A 42 -1.22 -28.85 -1.34
C ASP A 42 -1.11 -28.67 0.18
N GLU A 43 -0.10 -27.93 0.65
CA GLU A 43 0.05 -27.63 2.08
C GLU A 43 -1.09 -26.74 2.59
N ALA A 44 -1.46 -25.69 1.86
CA ALA A 44 -2.60 -24.85 2.19
C ALA A 44 -3.91 -25.66 2.23
N ARG A 45 -4.12 -26.54 1.24
CA ARG A 45 -5.29 -27.43 1.21
C ARG A 45 -5.35 -28.36 2.42
N LYS A 46 -4.20 -28.93 2.85
CA LYS A 46 -4.12 -29.78 4.05
C LYS A 46 -4.41 -28.99 5.33
N LEU A 47 -3.86 -27.79 5.46
CA LEU A 47 -4.12 -26.91 6.61
C LEU A 47 -5.60 -26.55 6.74
N ALA A 48 -6.26 -26.27 5.62
CA ALA A 48 -7.69 -25.97 5.60
C ALA A 48 -8.59 -27.21 5.82
N ALA A 49 -8.07 -28.42 5.65
CA ALA A 49 -8.81 -29.66 5.90
C ALA A 49 -8.86 -30.06 7.39
N SER A 50 -8.16 -29.32 8.26
CA SER A 50 -8.13 -29.56 9.71
C SER A 50 -8.53 -28.30 10.48
N PRO A 51 -9.00 -28.40 11.74
CA PRO A 51 -9.24 -27.23 12.58
C PRO A 51 -7.99 -26.34 12.69
N TYR A 52 -8.17 -25.03 12.65
CA TYR A 52 -7.06 -24.09 12.86
C TYR A 52 -6.39 -24.33 14.21
N LYS A 53 -5.06 -24.36 14.19
CA LYS A 53 -4.24 -24.52 15.39
C LYS A 53 -3.40 -23.28 15.57
N GLU A 54 -3.79 -22.45 16.52
CA GLU A 54 -3.03 -21.26 16.88
C GLU A 54 -1.60 -21.65 17.31
N GLN A 55 -0.62 -20.94 16.76
CA GLN A 55 0.79 -21.17 17.09
C GLN A 55 1.09 -20.53 18.45
N PRO A 56 1.54 -21.30 19.45
CA PRO A 56 1.84 -20.73 20.76
C PRO A 56 3.05 -19.80 20.67
N VAL A 57 2.94 -18.64 21.30
CA VAL A 57 4.06 -17.70 21.43
C VAL A 57 5.11 -18.28 22.38
N ARG A 58 6.33 -18.52 21.87
CA ARG A 58 7.48 -18.95 22.66
C ARG A 58 8.17 -17.74 23.28
N ALA A 59 8.58 -17.82 24.54
CA ALA A 59 9.28 -16.75 25.25
C ALA A 59 8.52 -15.40 25.23
N GLY A 60 7.19 -15.42 25.38
CA GLY A 60 6.33 -14.24 25.28
C GLY A 60 6.76 -13.08 26.18
N ASP A 61 7.07 -13.36 27.45
CA ASP A 61 7.52 -12.34 28.41
C ASP A 61 8.83 -11.66 28.01
N THR A 62 9.73 -12.38 27.33
CA THR A 62 10.99 -11.81 26.82
C THR A 62 10.73 -11.00 25.56
N LEU A 63 9.89 -11.51 24.64
CA LEU A 63 9.52 -10.79 23.42
C LEU A 63 8.82 -9.46 23.73
N GLU A 64 7.98 -9.39 24.77
CA GLU A 64 7.34 -8.16 25.23
C GLU A 64 8.32 -7.07 25.68
N LYS A 65 9.50 -7.45 26.20
CA LYS A 65 10.55 -6.50 26.60
C LYS A 65 11.33 -5.95 25.42
N ILE A 66 11.22 -6.55 24.24
CA ILE A 66 11.80 -6.05 22.99
C ILE A 66 10.78 -5.08 22.39
N ASP A 67 10.65 -3.92 23.04
CA ASP A 67 9.83 -2.80 22.59
C ASP A 67 10.42 -2.12 21.35
N TYR A 68 9.82 -1.01 20.93
CA TYR A 68 10.24 -0.29 19.72
C TYR A 68 11.72 0.10 19.74
N ASP A 69 12.19 0.71 20.82
CA ASP A 69 13.56 1.19 20.96
C ASP A 69 14.56 0.04 21.03
N ALA A 70 14.21 -1.03 21.76
CA ALA A 70 15.05 -2.23 21.85
C ALA A 70 15.13 -2.95 20.50
N HIS A 71 14.01 -3.10 19.79
CA HIS A 71 13.97 -3.73 18.47
C HIS A 71 14.80 -2.95 17.45
N TRP A 72 14.72 -1.62 17.48
CA TRP A 72 15.54 -0.74 16.63
C TRP A 72 17.03 -0.85 16.92
N LYS A 73 17.48 -1.39 18.05
CA LYS A 73 18.92 -1.60 18.29
C LYS A 73 19.42 -2.96 17.79
N ILE A 74 18.53 -3.85 17.38
CA ILE A 74 18.88 -5.15 16.79
C ILE A 74 19.16 -4.93 15.30
N ARG A 75 20.37 -5.24 14.86
CA ARG A 75 20.84 -5.02 13.48
C ARG A 75 21.19 -6.32 12.82
N PHE A 76 20.65 -6.57 11.64
CA PHE A 76 21.11 -7.65 10.79
C PHE A 76 22.53 -7.35 10.31
N LYS A 77 23.42 -8.35 10.35
CA LYS A 77 24.81 -8.22 9.90
C LYS A 77 24.89 -8.22 8.38
N PRO A 78 25.37 -7.14 7.73
CA PRO A 78 25.42 -7.06 6.27
C PRO A 78 26.20 -8.21 5.61
N GLU A 79 27.26 -8.71 6.25
CA GLU A 79 28.05 -9.84 5.77
C GLU A 79 27.28 -11.17 5.76
N GLU A 80 26.22 -11.31 6.55
CA GLU A 80 25.37 -12.51 6.58
C GLU A 80 24.16 -12.44 5.63
N THR A 81 24.13 -11.42 4.76
CA THR A 81 23.10 -11.26 3.72
C THR A 81 23.04 -12.51 2.84
N VAL A 82 21.82 -12.96 2.53
CA VAL A 82 21.59 -14.12 1.68
C VAL A 82 21.29 -13.67 0.26
N ASP A 83 22.20 -13.94 -0.67
CA ASP A 83 21.96 -13.71 -2.10
C ASP A 83 21.17 -14.89 -2.70
N ILE A 84 19.90 -14.68 -3.00
CA ILE A 84 19.05 -15.69 -3.66
C ILE A 84 19.47 -15.87 -5.13
N ALA A 85 19.91 -14.78 -5.75
CA ALA A 85 20.45 -14.72 -7.10
C ALA A 85 21.38 -13.51 -7.21
N PRO A 86 22.20 -13.41 -8.28
CA PRO A 86 23.01 -12.22 -8.51
C PRO A 86 22.14 -10.95 -8.49
N GLY A 87 22.41 -10.04 -7.54
CA GLY A 87 21.67 -8.77 -7.40
C GLY A 87 20.36 -8.87 -6.60
N VAL A 88 20.06 -10.01 -5.97
CA VAL A 88 18.87 -10.22 -5.14
C VAL A 88 19.25 -10.54 -3.67
N PRO A 89 19.82 -9.56 -2.95
CA PRO A 89 20.19 -9.71 -1.54
C PRO A 89 18.96 -9.72 -0.62
N VAL A 90 18.90 -10.65 0.32
CA VAL A 90 17.82 -10.78 1.30
C VAL A 90 18.38 -10.69 2.72
N GLN A 91 17.71 -9.88 3.55
CA GLN A 91 17.99 -9.76 4.99
C GLN A 91 16.75 -10.10 5.81
N PHE A 92 16.96 -10.52 7.05
CA PHE A 92 15.90 -11.04 7.90
C PHE A 92 15.57 -10.09 9.06
N PHE A 93 14.30 -10.10 9.48
CA PHE A 93 13.86 -9.38 10.67
C PHE A 93 13.92 -10.26 11.91
N HIS A 94 14.34 -9.67 13.02
CA HIS A 94 14.35 -10.32 14.32
C HIS A 94 12.96 -10.31 14.97
N SER A 95 12.63 -11.35 15.73
CA SER A 95 11.40 -11.44 16.53
C SER A 95 11.36 -10.39 17.65
N GLY A 96 10.18 -9.89 17.99
CA GLY A 96 10.02 -8.87 19.03
C GLY A 96 8.56 -8.69 19.43
N ARG A 97 8.27 -7.66 20.23
CA ARG A 97 6.95 -7.42 20.81
C ARG A 97 5.82 -7.45 19.78
N PHE A 98 6.03 -6.84 18.62
CA PHE A 98 5.01 -6.75 17.57
C PHE A 98 5.01 -7.95 16.60
N PHE A 99 6.09 -8.74 16.58
CA PHE A 99 6.29 -9.84 15.63
C PHE A 99 6.79 -11.08 16.37
N LYS A 100 5.89 -11.72 17.11
CA LYS A 100 6.22 -12.81 18.04
C LYS A 100 6.25 -14.20 17.42
N LEU A 101 5.57 -14.37 16.28
CA LEU A 101 5.42 -15.66 15.63
C LEU A 101 6.37 -15.75 14.42
N PRO A 102 7.31 -16.71 14.41
CA PRO A 102 8.34 -16.77 13.39
C PRO A 102 7.84 -17.38 12.08
N VAL A 103 8.34 -16.89 10.96
CA VAL A 103 8.09 -17.45 9.63
C VAL A 103 9.22 -18.37 9.22
N LYS A 104 8.89 -19.42 8.46
CA LYS A 104 9.90 -20.27 7.81
C LYS A 104 10.34 -19.62 6.50
N LEU A 105 11.64 -19.60 6.26
CA LEU A 105 12.24 -19.01 5.06
C LEU A 105 12.95 -20.12 4.30
N ASN A 106 12.75 -20.19 2.99
CA ASN A 106 13.32 -21.24 2.17
C ASN A 106 13.88 -20.66 0.88
N GLU A 107 15.01 -21.19 0.44
CA GLU A 107 15.56 -20.95 -0.89
C GLU A 107 15.14 -22.06 -1.83
N VAL A 108 14.82 -21.71 -3.08
CA VAL A 108 14.45 -22.66 -4.15
C VAL A 108 15.44 -22.55 -5.29
N ALA A 109 16.10 -23.66 -5.60
CA ALA A 109 17.01 -23.81 -6.72
C ALA A 109 16.84 -25.20 -7.35
N ASP A 110 16.83 -25.28 -8.68
CA ASP A 110 16.79 -26.55 -9.44
C ASP A 110 15.63 -27.48 -9.01
N GLY A 111 14.46 -26.92 -8.70
CA GLY A 111 13.29 -27.69 -8.24
C GLY A 111 13.42 -28.28 -6.84
N GLN A 112 14.39 -27.81 -6.05
CA GLN A 112 14.60 -28.20 -4.65
C GLN A 112 14.45 -26.98 -3.74
N SER A 113 13.79 -27.17 -2.60
CA SER A 113 13.70 -26.19 -1.52
C SER A 113 14.63 -26.58 -0.37
N ARG A 114 15.34 -25.59 0.18
CA ARG A 114 16.15 -25.71 1.41
C ARG A 114 15.78 -24.61 2.39
N GLU A 115 15.46 -25.00 3.63
CA GLU A 115 15.18 -24.03 4.69
C GLU A 115 16.43 -23.20 5.01
N ILE A 116 16.27 -21.89 5.14
CA ILE A 116 17.27 -20.97 5.69
C ILE A 116 17.12 -21.04 7.20
N LEU A 117 18.10 -21.65 7.87
CA LEU A 117 17.98 -21.93 9.30
C LEU A 117 18.28 -20.69 10.12
N TYR A 118 17.42 -20.40 11.10
CA TYR A 118 17.65 -19.31 12.03
C TYR A 118 18.91 -19.54 12.88
N ASN A 119 19.65 -18.47 13.11
CA ASN A 119 20.73 -18.40 14.08
C ASN A 119 20.79 -17.00 14.69
N PRO A 120 20.85 -16.83 16.02
CA PRO A 120 20.94 -15.50 16.62
C PRO A 120 22.16 -14.70 16.14
N ALA A 121 23.22 -15.37 15.67
CA ALA A 121 24.43 -14.73 15.16
C ALA A 121 24.24 -13.95 13.84
N TYR A 122 23.08 -14.07 13.15
CA TYR A 122 22.70 -13.15 12.07
C TYR A 122 22.58 -11.69 12.53
N PHE A 123 22.42 -11.47 13.83
CA PHE A 123 22.09 -10.17 14.40
C PHE A 123 23.18 -9.70 15.35
N ASP A 124 23.53 -8.43 15.23
CA ASP A 124 24.18 -7.65 16.27
C ASP A 124 23.14 -7.01 17.17
N MET A 125 23.38 -7.07 18.47
CA MET A 125 22.51 -6.49 19.48
C MET A 125 23.33 -6.00 20.67
N PRO A 126 22.91 -4.93 21.37
CA PRO A 126 23.56 -4.46 22.60
C PRO A 126 23.71 -5.55 23.66
N GLU A 127 24.68 -5.43 24.56
CA GLU A 127 24.91 -6.40 25.65
C GLU A 127 23.71 -6.52 26.59
N ASP A 128 22.98 -5.42 26.80
CA ASP A 128 21.77 -5.32 27.63
C ASP A 128 20.48 -5.62 26.87
N SER A 129 20.56 -6.07 25.60
CA SER A 129 19.37 -6.37 24.81
C SER A 129 18.62 -7.59 25.37
N PRO A 130 17.30 -7.48 25.65
CA PRO A 130 16.48 -8.62 26.07
C PRO A 130 16.45 -9.76 25.05
N ALA A 131 16.75 -9.48 23.78
CA ALA A 131 16.81 -10.49 22.71
C ALA A 131 17.88 -11.57 22.96
N ARG A 132 18.92 -11.27 23.76
CA ARG A 132 19.98 -12.23 24.11
C ARG A 132 19.49 -13.39 24.98
N ASP A 133 18.36 -13.22 25.67
CA ASP A 133 17.75 -14.24 26.53
C ASP A 133 16.78 -15.17 25.78
N LEU A 134 16.56 -14.93 24.49
CA LEU A 134 15.66 -15.75 23.69
C LEU A 134 16.29 -17.13 23.38
N PRO A 135 15.45 -18.16 23.18
CA PRO A 135 15.91 -19.44 22.64
C PRO A 135 16.68 -19.24 21.33
N ALA A 136 17.78 -19.98 21.15
CA ALA A 136 18.63 -19.89 19.96
C ALA A 136 17.91 -20.31 18.65
N ASP A 137 16.71 -20.90 18.76
CA ASP A 137 15.85 -21.36 17.68
C ASP A 137 14.52 -20.57 17.62
N ILE A 138 14.49 -19.32 18.12
CA ILE A 138 13.26 -18.51 18.19
C ILE A 138 12.66 -18.21 16.80
N GLY A 139 13.51 -18.12 15.76
CA GLY A 139 13.09 -17.96 14.37
C GLY A 139 13.05 -16.50 13.88
N PHE A 140 12.89 -16.34 12.56
CA PHE A 140 12.81 -15.04 11.89
C PHE A 140 11.39 -14.45 11.95
N ALA A 141 11.27 -13.14 12.16
CA ALA A 141 9.96 -12.46 12.13
C ALA A 141 9.42 -12.22 10.72
N GLY A 142 10.33 -12.12 9.75
CA GLY A 142 10.05 -11.72 8.38
C GLY A 142 11.34 -11.50 7.61
N PHE A 143 11.24 -10.91 6.42
CA PHE A 143 12.40 -10.61 5.58
C PHE A 143 12.17 -9.34 4.75
N ARG A 144 13.26 -8.84 4.18
CA ARG A 144 13.28 -7.77 3.20
C ARG A 144 14.26 -8.08 2.09
N VAL A 145 13.94 -7.66 0.88
CA VAL A 145 14.85 -7.73 -0.26
C VAL A 145 15.53 -6.37 -0.40
N MET A 146 16.85 -6.37 -0.28
CA MET A 146 17.66 -5.17 -0.31
C MET A 146 17.89 -4.71 -1.76
N ARG A 147 18.17 -3.42 -1.94
CA ARG A 147 18.83 -2.93 -3.14
C ARG A 147 20.27 -3.48 -3.19
N PRO A 148 20.90 -3.58 -4.39
CA PRO A 148 22.25 -4.14 -4.52
C PRO A 148 23.33 -3.43 -3.69
N ASP A 149 23.14 -2.15 -3.34
CA ASP A 149 24.08 -1.39 -2.49
C ASP A 149 23.88 -1.61 -0.98
N LEU A 150 22.88 -2.41 -0.60
CA LEU A 150 22.49 -2.75 0.77
C LEU A 150 22.10 -1.56 1.66
N LYS A 151 21.85 -0.37 1.09
CA LYS A 151 21.49 0.82 1.87
C LYS A 151 20.01 0.87 2.21
N THR A 152 19.16 0.47 1.27
CA THR A 152 17.71 0.43 1.42
C THR A 152 17.16 -0.90 0.95
N ASP A 153 16.00 -1.28 1.49
CA ASP A 153 15.17 -2.35 0.93
C ASP A 153 14.11 -1.79 -0.02
N TRP A 154 13.77 -2.59 -1.04
CA TRP A 154 12.72 -2.22 -2.00
C TRP A 154 11.41 -2.97 -1.72
N ILE A 155 11.45 -4.11 -1.00
CA ILE A 155 10.25 -4.79 -0.51
C ILE A 155 10.51 -5.45 0.84
N SER A 156 9.50 -5.43 1.71
CA SER A 156 9.52 -5.99 3.05
C SER A 156 8.24 -6.77 3.36
N PHE A 157 8.39 -7.95 3.97
CA PHE A 157 7.32 -8.82 4.46
C PHE A 157 7.47 -8.99 5.97
N LEU A 158 6.55 -8.41 6.75
CA LEU A 158 6.64 -8.40 8.20
C LEU A 158 5.26 -8.16 8.83
N GLY A 159 4.88 -9.04 9.76
CA GLY A 159 3.61 -8.94 10.49
C GLY A 159 2.40 -9.46 9.70
N ALA A 160 1.61 -10.33 10.34
CA ALA A 160 0.44 -10.96 9.73
C ALA A 160 0.72 -11.41 8.27
N ALA A 161 -0.11 -11.02 7.31
CA ALA A 161 0.10 -11.28 5.89
C ALA A 161 0.35 -9.97 5.12
N TYR A 162 1.07 -9.03 5.73
CA TYR A 162 1.39 -7.73 5.16
C TYR A 162 2.71 -7.75 4.39
N PHE A 163 2.77 -6.87 3.39
CA PHE A 163 4.00 -6.49 2.74
C PHE A 163 3.90 -5.06 2.22
N ARG A 164 5.05 -4.41 2.08
CA ARG A 164 5.18 -3.07 1.51
C ARG A 164 6.35 -3.03 0.56
N THR A 165 6.22 -2.26 -0.50
CA THR A 165 7.30 -2.05 -1.47
C THR A 165 7.41 -0.57 -1.80
N ASP A 166 8.59 -0.16 -2.27
CA ASP A 166 8.87 1.21 -2.61
C ASP A 166 8.26 1.58 -3.98
N GLY A 167 8.23 2.87 -4.28
CA GLY A 167 7.92 3.38 -5.60
C GLY A 167 9.17 3.75 -6.39
N GLN A 168 8.95 4.53 -7.44
CA GLN A 168 10.02 5.13 -8.27
C GLN A 168 10.99 6.01 -7.48
N SER A 169 10.56 6.47 -6.30
CA SER A 169 11.31 7.39 -5.45
C SER A 169 11.95 6.70 -4.23
N HIS A 170 11.95 5.36 -4.18
CA HIS A 170 12.56 4.56 -3.09
C HIS A 170 12.03 4.87 -1.68
N GLN A 171 10.80 5.36 -1.60
CA GLN A 171 10.13 5.70 -0.35
C GLN A 171 9.00 4.72 -0.10
N TYR A 172 8.90 4.22 1.13
CA TYR A 172 7.74 3.46 1.59
C TYR A 172 6.60 4.39 1.99
N GLY A 173 5.39 3.91 1.77
CA GLY A 173 4.16 4.49 2.33
C GLY A 173 3.20 3.38 2.68
N GLN A 174 2.10 3.30 1.93
CA GLN A 174 1.06 2.29 2.12
C GLN A 174 1.58 0.84 2.05
N SER A 175 0.79 -0.07 2.63
CA SER A 175 1.01 -1.50 2.62
C SER A 175 -0.05 -2.22 1.80
N ALA A 176 0.26 -3.45 1.41
CA ALA A 176 -0.72 -4.42 0.91
C ALA A 176 -0.79 -5.62 1.87
N ARG A 177 -1.88 -6.37 1.77
CA ARG A 177 -2.03 -7.65 2.48
C ARG A 177 -2.38 -8.76 1.50
N ALA A 178 -2.13 -9.99 1.90
CA ALA A 178 -2.55 -11.17 1.15
C ALA A 178 -4.07 -11.29 1.07
N LEU A 179 -4.75 -10.97 2.18
CA LEU A 179 -6.19 -11.11 2.34
C LEU A 179 -6.68 -10.27 3.52
N ALA A 180 -7.91 -9.76 3.43
CA ALA A 180 -8.63 -9.10 4.51
C ALA A 180 -9.90 -9.90 4.83
N ILE A 181 -10.18 -10.12 6.13
CA ILE A 181 -11.33 -10.91 6.57
C ILE A 181 -12.09 -10.14 7.64
N ASP A 182 -13.35 -9.83 7.38
CA ASP A 182 -14.25 -9.17 8.32
C ASP A 182 -13.77 -7.77 8.79
N THR A 183 -12.87 -7.15 8.02
CA THR A 183 -12.35 -5.80 8.24
C THR A 183 -13.46 -4.75 8.23
N GLY A 184 -13.46 -3.82 9.21
CA GLY A 184 -14.45 -2.73 9.26
C GLY A 184 -15.87 -3.18 9.61
N MET A 185 -16.00 -4.34 10.28
CA MET A 185 -17.27 -4.83 10.81
C MET A 185 -17.40 -4.51 12.32
N SER A 186 -18.58 -4.76 12.89
CA SER A 186 -18.83 -4.63 14.34
C SER A 186 -18.23 -5.78 15.16
N LYS A 187 -17.58 -6.75 14.51
CA LYS A 187 -16.87 -7.87 15.12
C LYS A 187 -15.37 -7.73 14.86
N PRO A 188 -14.50 -8.40 15.65
CA PRO A 188 -13.07 -8.36 15.41
C PRO A 188 -12.71 -8.82 14.00
N GLU A 189 -11.79 -8.11 13.37
CA GLU A 189 -11.16 -8.52 12.12
C GLU A 189 -10.31 -9.78 12.35
N GLU A 190 -10.40 -10.73 11.42
CA GLU A 190 -9.48 -11.87 11.36
C GLU A 190 -8.26 -11.46 10.53
N PHE A 191 -7.06 -11.61 11.08
CA PHE A 191 -5.80 -11.27 10.42
C PHE A 191 -5.07 -12.54 9.98
N PRO A 192 -5.18 -12.95 8.70
CA PRO A 192 -4.35 -14.00 8.14
C PRO A 192 -2.86 -13.71 8.28
N ARG A 193 -2.07 -14.77 8.41
CA ARG A 193 -0.63 -14.66 8.59
C ARG A 193 0.12 -15.50 7.57
N PHE A 194 1.17 -14.93 6.98
CA PHE A 194 2.16 -15.75 6.27
C PHE A 194 2.99 -16.57 7.27
N THR A 195 3.08 -17.87 7.03
CA THR A 195 3.76 -18.83 7.92
C THR A 195 5.06 -19.35 7.33
N ALA A 196 5.17 -19.38 5.99
CA ALA A 196 6.36 -19.82 5.28
C ALA A 196 6.50 -19.10 3.93
N PHE A 197 7.75 -18.91 3.51
CA PHE A 197 8.11 -18.31 2.24
C PHE A 197 9.16 -19.15 1.50
N TRP A 198 9.12 -19.08 0.17
CA TRP A 198 10.09 -19.70 -0.72
C TRP A 198 10.56 -18.69 -1.76
N PHE A 199 11.86 -18.44 -1.81
CA PHE A 199 12.50 -17.55 -2.76
C PHE A 199 13.01 -18.35 -3.96
N GLU A 200 12.43 -18.11 -5.13
CA GLU A 200 12.91 -18.69 -6.39
C GLU A 200 13.64 -17.61 -7.20
N ALA A 201 14.88 -17.93 -7.57
CA ALA A 201 15.74 -17.06 -8.36
C ALA A 201 15.13 -16.74 -9.75
N PRO A 202 15.44 -15.55 -10.32
CA PRO A 202 15.16 -15.24 -11.72
C PRO A 202 15.73 -16.30 -12.65
N LYS A 203 14.94 -16.75 -13.63
CA LYS A 203 15.43 -17.74 -14.61
C LYS A 203 16.35 -17.14 -15.67
N SER A 204 16.25 -15.83 -15.96
CA SER A 204 17.02 -15.24 -17.06
C SER A 204 17.22 -13.72 -17.05
N ASP A 205 16.36 -12.94 -16.38
CA ASP A 205 16.31 -11.47 -16.54
C ASP A 205 16.95 -10.67 -15.40
N GLN A 206 17.37 -11.32 -14.30
CA GLN A 206 17.93 -10.71 -13.06
C GLN A 206 17.02 -9.68 -12.35
N GLU A 207 16.00 -9.14 -13.02
CA GLU A 207 15.03 -8.16 -12.54
C GLU A 207 13.80 -8.79 -11.89
N THR A 208 13.55 -10.08 -12.14
CA THR A 208 12.35 -10.78 -11.68
C THR A 208 12.65 -11.77 -10.56
N ILE A 209 12.09 -11.56 -9.37
CA ILE A 209 12.10 -12.54 -8.27
C ILE A 209 10.70 -13.16 -8.14
N THR A 210 10.65 -14.48 -7.93
CA THR A 210 9.39 -15.14 -7.54
C THR A 210 9.44 -15.53 -6.07
N ILE A 211 8.45 -15.09 -5.29
CA ILE A 211 8.25 -15.49 -3.91
C ILE A 211 6.95 -16.28 -3.82
N TYR A 212 7.04 -17.49 -3.28
CA TYR A 212 5.86 -18.24 -2.88
C TYR A 212 5.62 -18.05 -1.39
N ALA A 213 4.36 -17.98 -0.98
CA ALA A 213 4.00 -17.82 0.43
C ALA A 213 2.84 -18.73 0.82
N LEU A 214 2.96 -19.33 2.01
CA LEU A 214 1.90 -20.08 2.68
C LEU A 214 1.26 -19.19 3.73
N MET A 215 -0.06 -19.08 3.71
CA MET A 215 -0.87 -18.28 4.62
C MET A 215 -1.80 -19.17 5.44
N ASP A 216 -1.98 -18.87 6.72
CA ASP A 216 -2.86 -19.60 7.62
C ASP A 216 -3.63 -18.63 8.54
N SER A 217 -4.89 -18.93 8.82
CA SER A 217 -5.81 -18.14 9.66
C SER A 217 -7.01 -18.96 10.12
N PRO A 218 -7.74 -18.63 11.21
CA PRO A 218 -8.88 -19.40 11.69
C PRO A 218 -9.84 -19.92 10.61
N SER A 219 -10.21 -19.06 9.65
CA SER A 219 -11.22 -19.36 8.64
C SER A 219 -10.66 -19.83 7.29
N VAL A 220 -9.38 -19.60 7.01
CA VAL A 220 -8.79 -19.86 5.68
C VAL A 220 -7.30 -20.24 5.74
N ALA A 221 -6.86 -21.09 4.82
CA ALA A 221 -5.44 -21.24 4.48
C ALA A 221 -5.25 -20.87 3.00
N GLY A 222 -4.09 -20.33 2.64
CA GLY A 222 -3.84 -19.83 1.29
C GLY A 222 -2.44 -20.13 0.79
N ALA A 223 -2.32 -20.30 -0.53
CA ALA A 223 -1.05 -20.38 -1.24
C ALA A 223 -0.96 -19.21 -2.22
N TYR A 224 0.16 -18.51 -2.21
CA TYR A 224 0.42 -17.35 -3.05
C TYR A 224 1.69 -17.57 -3.86
N LYS A 225 1.64 -17.21 -5.14
CA LYS A 225 2.80 -16.97 -5.99
C LYS A 225 2.84 -15.50 -6.33
N MET A 226 3.97 -14.86 -6.01
CA MET A 226 4.21 -13.44 -6.24
C MET A 226 5.42 -13.31 -7.15
N THR A 227 5.19 -12.96 -8.42
CA THR A 227 6.26 -12.69 -9.38
C THR A 227 6.45 -11.19 -9.45
N MET A 228 7.59 -10.70 -8.98
CA MET A 228 7.87 -9.28 -8.81
C MET A 228 8.97 -8.85 -9.76
N LEU A 229 8.69 -7.81 -10.53
CA LEU A 229 9.62 -7.13 -11.40
C LEU A 229 10.08 -5.84 -10.70
N ASN A 230 11.39 -5.71 -10.50
CA ASN A 230 12.02 -4.50 -9.99
C ASN A 230 12.89 -3.84 -11.06
N ARG A 231 12.43 -2.68 -11.53
CA ARG A 231 13.17 -1.83 -12.46
C ARG A 231 13.41 -0.46 -11.85
N GLU A 232 14.69 -0.10 -11.81
CA GLU A 232 15.14 1.18 -11.29
C GLU A 232 14.41 2.34 -11.97
N GLY A 233 13.79 3.22 -11.19
CA GLY A 233 13.08 4.41 -11.69
C GLY A 233 11.73 4.15 -12.37
N GLU A 234 11.28 2.89 -12.52
CA GLU A 234 9.98 2.57 -13.14
C GLU A 234 8.88 2.19 -12.13
N GLY A 235 9.28 1.96 -10.87
CA GLY A 235 8.42 1.43 -9.81
C GLY A 235 8.26 -0.09 -9.92
N GLN A 236 7.47 -0.66 -9.03
CA GLN A 236 7.40 -2.11 -8.86
C GLN A 236 6.14 -2.68 -9.49
N VAL A 237 6.27 -3.82 -10.16
CA VAL A 237 5.13 -4.56 -10.71
C VAL A 237 5.15 -5.96 -10.15
N MET A 238 4.01 -6.41 -9.61
CA MET A 238 3.89 -7.70 -8.95
C MET A 238 2.66 -8.44 -9.46
N ASP A 239 2.88 -9.60 -10.08
CA ASP A 239 1.83 -10.54 -10.44
C ASP A 239 1.54 -11.46 -9.25
N ILE A 240 0.30 -11.46 -8.78
CA ILE A 240 -0.21 -12.31 -7.71
C ILE A 240 -1.10 -13.40 -8.29
N ASP A 241 -0.82 -14.64 -7.94
CA ASP A 241 -1.68 -15.81 -8.17
C ASP A 241 -1.95 -16.49 -6.81
N SER A 242 -3.22 -16.57 -6.41
CA SER A 242 -3.64 -17.07 -5.10
C SER A 242 -4.58 -18.26 -5.18
N ARG A 243 -4.43 -19.24 -4.27
CA ARG A 243 -5.39 -20.33 -4.01
C ARG A 243 -5.80 -20.26 -2.56
N LEU A 244 -7.08 -20.06 -2.29
CA LEU A 244 -7.65 -19.90 -0.95
C LEU A 244 -8.56 -21.08 -0.62
N PHE A 245 -8.35 -21.70 0.54
CA PHE A 245 -9.08 -22.87 1.02
C PHE A 245 -9.75 -22.55 2.35
N PHE A 246 -11.08 -22.61 2.37
CA PHE A 246 -11.86 -22.12 3.51
C PHE A 246 -12.21 -23.24 4.50
N ARG A 247 -11.86 -23.04 5.77
CA ARG A 247 -12.27 -23.86 6.92
C ARG A 247 -13.66 -23.49 7.41
N ALA A 248 -14.00 -22.21 7.31
CA ALA A 248 -15.24 -21.63 7.81
C ALA A 248 -15.76 -20.59 6.81
N PRO A 249 -17.08 -20.29 6.83
CA PRO A 249 -17.60 -19.14 6.11
C PRO A 249 -17.04 -17.83 6.68
N VAL A 250 -16.90 -16.82 5.82
CA VAL A 250 -16.54 -15.45 6.22
C VAL A 250 -17.64 -14.49 5.76
N GLU A 251 -17.86 -13.41 6.50
CA GLU A 251 -18.92 -12.44 6.17
C GLU A 251 -18.41 -11.36 5.20
N ARG A 252 -17.11 -11.07 5.24
CA ARG A 252 -16.45 -10.15 4.31
C ARG A 252 -15.09 -10.68 3.91
N LEU A 253 -14.94 -10.96 2.62
CA LEU A 253 -13.69 -11.42 2.01
C LEU A 253 -13.10 -10.28 1.16
N GLY A 254 -12.01 -9.68 1.61
CA GLY A 254 -11.32 -8.61 0.90
C GLY A 254 -10.15 -9.12 0.06
N ILE A 255 -10.24 -8.95 -1.26
CA ILE A 255 -9.24 -9.33 -2.27
C ILE A 255 -8.45 -8.09 -2.70
N GLY A 256 -7.15 -8.25 -2.91
CA GLY A 256 -6.21 -7.16 -3.20
C GLY A 256 -6.25 -6.04 -2.15
N PRO A 257 -6.24 -6.35 -0.83
CA PRO A 257 -6.36 -5.33 0.20
C PRO A 257 -5.13 -4.42 0.27
N LEU A 258 -5.41 -3.13 0.31
CA LEU A 258 -4.46 -2.04 0.51
C LEU A 258 -4.75 -1.40 1.87
N THR A 259 -3.70 -0.97 2.55
CA THR A 259 -3.77 -0.28 3.84
C THR A 259 -2.87 0.93 3.81
N SER A 260 -3.40 2.08 4.19
CA SER A 260 -2.72 3.37 4.08
C SER A 260 -3.11 4.25 5.26
N MET A 261 -2.57 5.46 5.28
CA MET A 261 -2.82 6.48 6.26
C MET A 261 -3.30 7.74 5.53
N TYR A 262 -4.32 8.40 6.09
CA TYR A 262 -4.75 9.74 5.74
C TYR A 262 -5.18 10.49 6.99
N TRP A 263 -4.47 11.58 7.34
CA TRP A 263 -4.85 12.44 8.45
C TRP A 263 -5.58 13.70 7.97
N TYR A 264 -4.95 14.49 7.10
CA TYR A 264 -5.57 15.64 6.45
C TYR A 264 -4.83 16.06 5.17
N SER A 265 -5.54 16.71 4.25
CA SER A 265 -5.03 17.30 3.00
C SER A 265 -5.58 18.71 2.79
N GLU A 266 -5.35 19.32 1.62
CA GLU A 266 -6.01 20.54 1.19
C GLU A 266 -7.56 20.47 1.20
N THR A 267 -8.15 19.25 1.21
CA THR A 267 -9.59 19.02 1.36
C THR A 267 -10.11 19.50 2.71
N ASN A 268 -9.44 19.11 3.79
CA ASN A 268 -9.89 19.34 5.18
C ASN A 268 -8.84 20.07 6.03
N ARG A 269 -7.85 20.74 5.42
CA ARG A 269 -6.75 21.45 6.10
C ARG A 269 -7.15 22.28 7.31
N SER A 270 -8.34 22.89 7.29
CA SER A 270 -8.85 23.67 8.42
C SER A 270 -9.02 22.87 9.74
N THR A 271 -9.02 21.53 9.67
CA THR A 271 -9.09 20.63 10.81
C THR A 271 -7.74 19.99 11.16
N GLY A 272 -6.69 20.21 10.36
CA GLY A 272 -5.33 19.75 10.65
C GLY A 272 -4.74 20.53 11.84
N LEU A 273 -4.10 19.82 12.77
CA LEU A 273 -3.53 20.39 13.99
C LEU A 273 -1.99 20.49 13.95
N ASP A 274 -1.37 20.00 12.88
CA ASP A 274 0.09 20.00 12.70
C ASP A 274 0.54 21.16 11.80
N TRP A 275 1.84 21.44 11.78
CA TRP A 275 2.44 22.56 11.04
C TRP A 275 2.54 22.29 9.53
N ARG A 276 2.59 21.01 9.14
CA ARG A 276 2.64 20.58 7.75
C ARG A 276 1.33 20.90 7.05
N PRO A 277 1.34 21.33 5.77
CA PRO A 277 0.08 21.64 5.07
C PRO A 277 -0.80 20.42 4.84
N GLU A 278 -0.20 19.24 4.68
CA GLU A 278 -0.85 17.94 4.48
C GLU A 278 -0.03 16.80 5.11
N VAL A 279 -0.72 15.75 5.58
CA VAL A 279 -0.09 14.55 6.15
C VAL A 279 -0.91 13.32 5.77
N HIS A 280 -0.45 12.57 4.78
CA HIS A 280 -1.08 11.34 4.28
C HIS A 280 -0.15 10.55 3.36
N ASP A 281 -0.42 9.25 3.25
CA ASP A 281 0.28 8.33 2.36
C ASP A 281 -0.37 8.24 0.97
N THR A 282 -1.69 8.48 0.94
CA THR A 282 -2.52 8.52 -0.27
C THR A 282 -3.64 9.56 -0.14
N ASP A 283 -4.03 10.14 -1.27
CA ASP A 283 -5.08 11.17 -1.38
C ASP A 283 -6.49 10.60 -1.59
N GLY A 284 -6.58 9.43 -2.23
CA GLY A 284 -7.86 8.96 -2.77
C GLY A 284 -7.86 7.51 -3.24
N LEU A 285 -9.08 6.97 -3.32
CA LEU A 285 -9.38 5.72 -3.98
C LEU A 285 -9.76 5.98 -5.45
N ALA A 286 -9.01 5.38 -6.37
CA ALA A 286 -9.33 5.32 -7.78
C ALA A 286 -10.00 3.98 -8.12
N ILE A 287 -11.03 3.99 -8.98
CA ILE A 287 -11.71 2.79 -9.48
C ILE A 287 -11.96 2.95 -10.98
N VAL A 288 -11.75 1.87 -11.75
CA VAL A 288 -12.20 1.79 -13.14
C VAL A 288 -13.24 0.68 -13.28
N SER A 289 -14.47 1.07 -13.61
CA SER A 289 -15.60 0.15 -13.79
C SER A 289 -15.42 -0.74 -15.04
N ALA A 290 -16.25 -1.78 -15.17
CA ALA A 290 -16.28 -2.62 -16.37
C ALA A 290 -16.60 -1.80 -17.64
N GLU A 291 -17.51 -0.83 -17.53
CA GLU A 291 -17.91 0.08 -18.60
C GLU A 291 -16.81 1.09 -18.94
N GLY A 292 -15.79 1.22 -18.09
CA GLY A 292 -14.68 2.16 -18.27
C GLY A 292 -14.89 3.52 -17.60
N GLU A 293 -15.91 3.67 -16.76
CA GLU A 293 -16.03 4.84 -15.90
C GLU A 293 -14.83 4.89 -14.96
N GLN A 294 -14.12 6.02 -14.95
CA GLN A 294 -13.06 6.29 -13.98
C GLN A 294 -13.64 7.11 -12.84
N ILE A 295 -13.45 6.62 -11.62
CA ILE A 295 -13.98 7.20 -10.40
C ILE A 295 -12.81 7.60 -9.51
N TRP A 296 -12.90 8.79 -8.93
CA TRP A 296 -12.00 9.30 -7.91
C TRP A 296 -12.79 9.62 -6.63
N ARG A 297 -12.48 8.90 -5.55
CA ARG A 297 -13.00 9.17 -4.21
C ARG A 297 -11.86 9.71 -3.35
N PRO A 298 -11.74 11.04 -3.13
CA PRO A 298 -10.77 11.58 -2.18
C PRO A 298 -10.96 10.92 -0.81
N LEU A 299 -9.92 10.73 -0.01
CA LEU A 299 -10.05 10.15 1.33
C LEU A 299 -10.52 11.18 2.35
N ASN A 300 -11.12 10.70 3.44
CA ASN A 300 -11.45 11.49 4.60
C ASN A 300 -10.83 10.86 5.86
N ASN A 301 -10.72 11.68 6.91
CA ASN A 301 -10.51 11.23 8.27
C ASN A 301 -11.78 11.50 9.09
N PRO A 302 -12.75 10.57 9.10
CA PRO A 302 -14.05 10.78 9.72
C PRO A 302 -13.97 10.73 11.25
N ARG A 303 -15.00 11.23 11.94
CA ARG A 303 -15.08 11.14 13.43
C ARG A 303 -15.53 9.78 13.97
N ALA A 304 -16.06 8.93 13.10
CA ALA A 304 -16.45 7.56 13.40
C ALA A 304 -16.04 6.64 12.25
N LEU A 305 -15.92 5.35 12.50
CA LEU A 305 -15.66 4.35 11.45
C LEU A 305 -16.66 4.51 10.31
N ARG A 306 -16.17 4.67 9.09
CA ARG A 306 -16.99 4.72 7.87
C ARG A 306 -16.61 3.63 6.90
N THR A 307 -17.62 3.13 6.21
CA THR A 307 -17.44 2.16 5.13
C THR A 307 -18.22 2.60 3.91
N SER A 308 -17.51 2.89 2.82
CA SER A 308 -18.09 3.24 1.52
C SER A 308 -18.01 2.02 0.59
N THR A 309 -19.10 1.70 -0.10
CA THR A 309 -19.16 0.51 -0.98
C THR A 309 -19.54 0.93 -2.39
N PHE A 310 -18.71 0.58 -3.36
CA PHE A 310 -18.85 0.93 -4.77
C PHE A 310 -19.10 -0.35 -5.56
N MET A 311 -20.31 -0.53 -6.10
CA MET A 311 -20.62 -1.68 -6.95
C MET A 311 -19.68 -1.69 -8.17
N ALA A 312 -18.97 -2.81 -8.36
CA ALA A 312 -17.85 -2.89 -9.29
C ALA A 312 -17.74 -4.29 -9.90
N ASN A 313 -18.83 -4.77 -10.49
CA ASN A 313 -18.84 -6.06 -11.17
C ASN A 313 -17.81 -6.06 -12.31
N ASN A 314 -16.96 -7.08 -12.37
CA ASN A 314 -15.88 -7.17 -13.35
C ASN A 314 -15.02 -5.90 -13.44
N VAL A 315 -14.69 -5.33 -12.27
CA VAL A 315 -13.83 -4.14 -12.14
C VAL A 315 -12.55 -4.29 -12.98
N LYS A 316 -12.19 -3.25 -13.74
CA LYS A 316 -10.93 -3.22 -14.51
C LYS A 316 -9.72 -2.95 -13.61
N GLY A 317 -9.96 -2.23 -12.52
CA GLY A 317 -9.01 -2.12 -11.42
C GLY A 317 -9.44 -1.10 -10.38
N PHE A 318 -8.72 -1.08 -9.27
CA PHE A 318 -8.92 -0.12 -8.19
C PHE A 318 -7.61 0.08 -7.44
N GLY A 319 -7.47 1.18 -6.70
CA GLY A 319 -6.24 1.44 -5.96
C GLY A 319 -6.29 2.69 -5.10
N LEU A 320 -5.47 2.70 -4.04
CA LEU A 320 -5.19 3.92 -3.29
C LEU A 320 -4.08 4.68 -4.02
N ALA A 321 -4.24 5.98 -4.21
CA ALA A 321 -3.31 6.77 -5.00
C ALA A 321 -2.93 8.09 -4.34
N GLN A 322 -1.66 8.46 -4.53
CA GLN A 322 -1.04 9.72 -4.16
C GLN A 322 -0.84 10.56 -5.41
N ARG A 323 -1.83 11.41 -5.71
CA ARG A 323 -1.82 12.36 -6.84
C ARG A 323 -1.04 13.62 -6.52
N ASP A 324 -1.08 14.11 -5.29
CA ASP A 324 -0.26 15.25 -4.87
C ASP A 324 1.15 14.78 -4.51
N ARG A 325 2.13 15.28 -5.25
CA ARG A 325 3.55 14.93 -5.09
C ARG A 325 4.44 16.17 -5.05
N ALA A 326 3.85 17.33 -4.78
CA ALA A 326 4.60 18.58 -4.68
C ALA A 326 5.10 18.72 -3.23
N PHE A 327 6.43 18.85 -3.05
CA PHE A 327 7.04 18.91 -1.72
C PHE A 327 6.43 20.01 -0.85
N GLU A 328 6.11 21.17 -1.44
CA GLU A 328 5.52 22.33 -0.76
C GLU A 328 4.14 22.09 -0.13
N ASN A 329 3.47 21.00 -0.50
CA ASN A 329 2.20 20.60 0.12
C ASN A 329 2.42 19.77 1.39
N TYR A 330 3.62 19.25 1.62
CA TYR A 330 3.95 18.42 2.79
C TYR A 330 5.00 19.07 3.69
N GLU A 331 6.02 19.71 3.10
CA GLU A 331 7.15 20.37 3.79
C GLU A 331 7.95 19.44 4.71
N ASP A 332 7.84 18.12 4.55
CA ASP A 332 8.48 17.11 5.41
C ASP A 332 9.64 16.38 4.70
N ASP A 333 10.88 16.76 5.05
CA ASP A 333 12.12 16.15 4.55
C ASP A 333 12.64 14.99 5.42
N GLY A 334 11.86 14.55 6.40
CA GLY A 334 12.15 13.40 7.25
C GLY A 334 11.49 12.12 6.74
N VAL A 335 10.20 12.17 6.39
CA VAL A 335 9.42 10.99 5.97
C VAL A 335 8.92 11.03 4.52
N PHE A 336 9.03 12.18 3.83
CA PHE A 336 8.78 12.33 2.39
C PHE A 336 7.43 11.78 1.89
N TYR A 337 6.31 12.29 2.41
CA TYR A 337 4.97 11.92 1.95
C TYR A 337 4.75 12.13 0.44
N ASP A 338 5.37 13.16 -0.13
CA ASP A 338 5.36 13.49 -1.56
C ASP A 338 5.91 12.37 -2.46
N LYS A 339 6.72 11.46 -1.90
CA LYS A 339 7.41 10.38 -2.62
C LYS A 339 6.77 9.01 -2.44
N ARG A 340 5.74 8.87 -1.60
CA ARG A 340 5.10 7.57 -1.30
C ARG A 340 4.35 7.05 -2.53
N PRO A 341 4.43 5.75 -2.86
CA PRO A 341 3.82 5.21 -4.08
C PRO A 341 2.30 5.12 -3.98
N SER A 342 1.62 5.33 -5.11
CA SER A 342 0.28 4.82 -5.33
C SER A 342 0.33 3.31 -5.57
N VAL A 343 -0.75 2.59 -5.23
CA VAL A 343 -0.89 1.17 -5.56
C VAL A 343 -2.16 0.89 -6.33
N TRP A 344 -2.01 0.28 -7.51
CA TRP A 344 -3.09 -0.13 -8.38
C TRP A 344 -3.23 -1.64 -8.45
N ILE A 345 -4.44 -2.16 -8.27
CA ILE A 345 -4.82 -3.56 -8.44
C ILE A 345 -5.54 -3.70 -9.78
N GLU A 346 -4.99 -4.50 -10.68
CA GLU A 346 -5.57 -4.85 -11.98
C GLU A 346 -5.86 -6.36 -12.01
N PRO A 347 -7.13 -6.79 -12.02
CA PRO A 347 -7.46 -8.21 -12.19
C PRO A 347 -6.91 -8.74 -13.53
N THR A 348 -6.06 -9.77 -13.48
CA THR A 348 -5.57 -10.47 -14.68
C THR A 348 -6.51 -11.60 -15.09
N GLN A 349 -7.42 -11.97 -14.19
CA GLN A 349 -8.62 -12.75 -14.44
C GLN A 349 -9.81 -12.02 -13.82
N PRO A 350 -11.04 -12.15 -14.38
CA PRO A 350 -12.21 -11.49 -13.81
C PRO A 350 -12.42 -11.87 -12.35
N PHE A 351 -12.51 -10.87 -11.46
CA PHE A 351 -12.91 -11.09 -10.08
C PHE A 351 -14.40 -11.45 -9.94
N GLY A 352 -15.20 -11.22 -11.00
CA GLY A 352 -16.64 -11.49 -11.02
C GLY A 352 -17.47 -10.34 -10.44
N ASP A 353 -18.69 -10.67 -10.03
CA ASP A 353 -19.61 -9.74 -9.39
C ASP A 353 -19.13 -9.38 -7.98
N GLY A 354 -19.28 -8.11 -7.61
CA GLY A 354 -18.83 -7.63 -6.30
C GLY A 354 -18.79 -6.11 -6.21
N ALA A 355 -18.02 -5.63 -5.23
CA ALA A 355 -17.85 -4.21 -4.98
C ALA A 355 -16.43 -3.90 -4.53
N VAL A 356 -15.96 -2.69 -4.79
CA VAL A 356 -14.79 -2.13 -4.09
C VAL A 356 -15.30 -1.48 -2.81
N GLN A 357 -14.64 -1.76 -1.70
CA GLN A 357 -14.98 -1.19 -0.40
C GLN A 357 -13.82 -0.36 0.13
N LEU A 358 -14.14 0.79 0.69
CA LEU A 358 -13.25 1.70 1.39
C LEU A 358 -13.66 1.77 2.85
N VAL A 359 -12.72 1.54 3.76
CA VAL A 359 -12.89 1.69 5.21
C VAL A 359 -12.02 2.86 5.67
N GLU A 360 -12.63 3.84 6.32
CA GLU A 360 -11.98 5.03 6.87
C GLU A 360 -12.18 5.02 8.39
N ILE A 361 -11.09 4.91 9.13
CA ILE A 361 -11.04 4.84 10.59
C ILE A 361 -10.64 6.22 11.12
N PRO A 362 -11.23 6.72 12.22
CA PRO A 362 -10.76 7.96 12.84
C PRO A 362 -9.32 7.86 13.31
N THR A 363 -8.50 8.85 13.01
CA THR A 363 -7.15 9.00 13.57
C THR A 363 -6.86 10.45 13.94
N ASP A 364 -5.97 10.66 14.90
CA ASP A 364 -5.38 11.95 15.26
C ASP A 364 -3.84 11.93 15.19
N ASP A 365 -3.26 10.86 14.65
CA ASP A 365 -1.81 10.64 14.56
C ASP A 365 -1.43 9.95 13.24
N GLU A 366 -0.21 10.20 12.78
CA GLU A 366 0.37 9.68 11.56
C GLU A 366 0.91 8.25 11.65
N ILE A 367 1.13 7.75 12.86
CA ILE A 367 1.69 6.42 13.06
C ILE A 367 0.66 5.29 12.86
N PHE A 368 -0.62 5.61 12.73
CA PHE A 368 -1.70 4.64 12.57
C PHE A 368 -2.27 4.69 11.16
N ASP A 369 -2.11 3.58 10.44
CA ASP A 369 -2.88 3.34 9.22
C ASP A 369 -4.37 3.31 9.54
N ASN A 370 -5.13 4.19 8.89
CA ASN A 370 -6.55 4.37 9.14
C ASN A 370 -7.41 4.20 7.87
N ILE A 371 -6.79 3.79 6.76
CA ILE A 371 -7.44 3.59 5.46
C ILE A 371 -7.27 2.16 5.02
N VAL A 372 -8.36 1.52 4.60
CA VAL A 372 -8.32 0.18 4.00
C VAL A 372 -9.18 0.15 2.73
N ALA A 373 -8.65 -0.39 1.63
CA ALA A 373 -9.41 -0.60 0.40
C ALA A 373 -9.24 -2.02 -0.13
N TYR A 374 -10.32 -2.67 -0.56
CA TYR A 374 -10.29 -4.02 -1.13
C TYR A 374 -11.52 -4.29 -2.02
N PHE A 375 -11.43 -5.31 -2.87
CA PHE A 375 -12.58 -5.86 -3.57
C PHE A 375 -13.28 -6.93 -2.72
N ILE A 376 -14.60 -6.85 -2.62
CA ILE A 376 -15.47 -7.85 -2.00
C ILE A 376 -16.22 -8.65 -3.07
N PRO A 377 -15.95 -9.95 -3.22
CA PRO A 377 -16.75 -10.81 -4.10
C PRO A 377 -18.18 -10.94 -3.57
N LYS A 378 -19.16 -10.93 -4.47
CA LYS A 378 -20.56 -11.19 -4.12
C LYS A 378 -20.77 -12.61 -3.57
N ASP A 379 -20.08 -13.57 -4.17
CA ASP A 379 -20.20 -14.99 -3.79
C ASP A 379 -19.20 -15.35 -2.70
N LEU A 380 -19.64 -15.23 -1.45
CA LEU A 380 -18.85 -15.55 -0.27
C LEU A 380 -18.55 -17.06 -0.18
N PRO A 381 -17.37 -17.42 0.35
CA PRO A 381 -16.99 -18.82 0.51
C PRO A 381 -17.72 -19.48 1.67
N VAL A 382 -17.87 -20.80 1.57
CA VAL A 382 -18.32 -21.67 2.65
C VAL A 382 -17.19 -22.62 3.05
N ALA A 383 -17.32 -23.28 4.20
CA ALA A 383 -16.39 -24.32 4.61
C ALA A 383 -16.20 -25.39 3.52
N GLY A 384 -14.95 -25.76 3.26
CA GLY A 384 -14.54 -26.71 2.22
C GLY A 384 -14.44 -26.12 0.81
N SER A 385 -14.82 -24.85 0.60
CA SER A 385 -14.70 -24.22 -0.72
C SER A 385 -13.27 -23.76 -1.04
N GLU A 386 -12.98 -23.68 -2.34
CA GLU A 386 -11.74 -23.15 -2.90
C GLU A 386 -12.07 -21.90 -3.74
N LYS A 387 -11.24 -20.86 -3.61
CA LYS A 387 -11.31 -19.66 -4.45
C LYS A 387 -9.93 -19.37 -5.06
N HIS A 388 -9.93 -18.85 -6.28
CA HIS A 388 -8.73 -18.44 -6.99
C HIS A 388 -8.88 -16.98 -7.42
N PHE A 389 -7.87 -16.16 -7.10
CA PHE A 389 -7.75 -14.80 -7.61
C PHE A 389 -6.36 -14.59 -8.20
N ALA A 390 -6.32 -14.00 -9.38
CA ALA A 390 -5.10 -13.58 -10.06
C ALA A 390 -5.21 -12.10 -10.45
N TYR A 391 -4.19 -11.32 -10.09
CA TYR A 391 -4.16 -9.88 -10.32
C TYR A 391 -2.74 -9.35 -10.37
N ARG A 392 -2.57 -8.18 -10.96
CA ARG A 392 -1.33 -7.44 -11.00
C ARG A 392 -1.41 -6.23 -10.09
N MET A 393 -0.35 -6.00 -9.32
CA MET A 393 -0.16 -4.82 -8.50
C MET A 393 0.89 -3.92 -9.13
N TYR A 394 0.60 -2.62 -9.19
CA TYR A 394 1.56 -1.60 -9.63
C TYR A 394 1.82 -0.63 -8.49
N TRP A 395 3.08 -0.51 -8.08
CA TRP A 395 3.55 0.41 -7.07
C TRP A 395 4.29 1.55 -7.76
N LYS A 396 3.53 2.59 -8.10
CA LYS A 396 3.98 3.66 -8.99
C LYS A 396 3.42 5.01 -8.55
N ASP A 397 3.98 6.09 -9.06
CA ASP A 397 3.49 7.45 -8.84
C ASP A 397 2.09 7.66 -9.46
N ALA A 398 1.78 6.94 -10.55
CA ALA A 398 0.48 6.94 -11.19
C ALA A 398 0.05 5.51 -11.57
N HIS A 399 -1.26 5.22 -11.50
CA HIS A 399 -1.78 3.93 -11.98
C HIS A 399 -1.62 3.79 -13.50
N PRO A 400 -1.47 2.56 -14.03
CA PRO A 400 -1.03 2.33 -15.41
C PRO A 400 -2.12 2.59 -16.48
N LEU A 401 -3.40 2.60 -16.10
CA LEU A 401 -4.48 2.86 -17.05
C LEU A 401 -4.46 4.33 -17.50
N PRO A 402 -4.58 4.61 -18.82
CA PRO A 402 -4.63 5.97 -19.31
C PRO A 402 -5.88 6.68 -18.79
N PRO A 403 -5.81 7.99 -18.52
CA PRO A 403 -6.99 8.75 -18.12
C PRO A 403 -8.01 8.78 -19.27
N ALA A 404 -9.29 8.61 -18.94
CA ALA A 404 -10.38 8.69 -19.93
C ALA A 404 -10.62 10.13 -20.45
N GLY A 405 -10.04 11.11 -19.77
CA GLY A 405 -10.12 12.53 -20.09
C GLY A 405 -9.22 13.31 -19.13
N ALA A 406 -9.82 14.24 -18.40
CA ALA A 406 -9.17 14.97 -17.33
C ALA A 406 -9.45 14.33 -15.97
N ARG A 407 -8.46 14.38 -15.08
CA ARG A 407 -8.54 13.82 -13.73
C ARG A 407 -8.64 14.93 -12.69
N VAL A 408 -9.18 14.62 -11.53
CA VAL A 408 -9.13 15.48 -10.35
C VAL A 408 -7.69 15.65 -9.91
N VAL A 409 -7.23 16.88 -9.76
CA VAL A 409 -5.89 17.23 -9.28
C VAL A 409 -5.90 17.93 -7.93
N ALA A 410 -7.06 18.37 -7.46
CA ALA A 410 -7.23 18.88 -6.10
C ALA A 410 -8.70 18.87 -5.68
N THR A 411 -8.94 18.67 -4.39
CA THR A 411 -10.26 18.84 -3.74
C THR A 411 -10.09 19.78 -2.55
N ARG A 412 -10.90 20.82 -2.44
CA ARG A 412 -10.83 21.79 -1.32
C ARG A 412 -12.20 22.02 -0.72
N GLY A 413 -12.29 21.89 0.59
CA GLY A 413 -13.45 22.24 1.40
C GLY A 413 -13.31 23.62 2.04
N GLY A 414 -14.42 24.32 2.19
CA GLY A 414 -14.45 25.62 2.88
C GLY A 414 -15.84 26.00 3.37
N GLN A 415 -15.93 27.16 4.02
CA GLN A 415 -17.24 27.70 4.40
C GLN A 415 -17.99 28.21 3.17
N GLY A 416 -19.30 27.94 3.12
CA GLY A 416 -20.18 28.38 2.04
C GLY A 416 -20.36 29.90 1.99
N GLY A 417 -21.01 30.36 0.92
CA GLY A 417 -21.28 31.76 0.66
C GLY A 417 -20.24 32.45 -0.22
N VAL A 418 -20.45 33.75 -0.45
CA VAL A 418 -19.59 34.59 -1.29
C VAL A 418 -18.52 35.25 -0.41
N PRO A 419 -17.21 35.13 -0.76
CA PRO A 419 -16.15 35.80 -0.03
C PRO A 419 -16.41 37.31 0.14
N GLY A 420 -16.17 37.83 1.35
CA GLY A 420 -16.39 39.24 1.68
C GLY A 420 -17.83 39.61 2.04
N GLN A 421 -18.78 38.67 2.00
CA GLN A 421 -20.16 38.87 2.47
C GLN A 421 -20.43 38.10 3.78
N SER A 422 -21.58 38.38 4.41
CA SER A 422 -22.06 37.60 5.55
C SER A 422 -22.19 36.12 5.17
N ARG A 423 -21.51 35.25 5.92
CA ARG A 423 -21.44 33.82 5.60
C ARG A 423 -22.68 33.07 6.09
N PRO A 424 -23.32 32.25 5.24
CA PRO A 424 -24.34 31.30 5.70
C PRO A 424 -23.73 30.30 6.69
N GLN A 425 -24.43 30.03 7.79
CA GLN A 425 -23.96 29.08 8.82
C GLN A 425 -24.21 27.61 8.44
N ASP A 426 -25.10 27.37 7.47
CA ASP A 426 -25.59 26.05 7.08
C ASP A 426 -24.96 25.53 5.78
N GLN A 427 -23.96 26.23 5.21
CA GLN A 427 -23.38 25.89 3.92
C GLN A 427 -21.88 25.58 4.00
N ILE A 428 -21.48 24.57 3.24
CA ILE A 428 -20.08 24.30 2.92
C ILE A 428 -19.84 24.52 1.43
N LYS A 429 -18.62 24.95 1.10
CA LYS A 429 -18.13 25.16 -0.25
C LYS A 429 -17.23 24.02 -0.65
N MET A 430 -17.44 23.53 -1.87
CA MET A 430 -16.56 22.57 -2.52
C MET A 430 -15.92 23.19 -3.74
N VAL A 431 -14.62 22.99 -3.86
CA VAL A 431 -13.81 23.40 -4.99
C VAL A 431 -13.05 22.19 -5.50
N ILE A 432 -13.35 21.77 -6.73
CA ILE A 432 -12.75 20.59 -7.36
C ILE A 432 -12.01 21.06 -8.61
N GLU A 433 -10.75 20.69 -8.75
CA GLU A 433 -9.95 21.04 -9.92
C GLU A 433 -9.67 19.81 -10.77
N PHE A 434 -9.84 19.96 -12.08
CA PHE A 434 -9.61 18.93 -13.07
C PHE A 434 -8.51 19.36 -14.03
N GLU A 435 -7.67 18.42 -14.44
CA GLU A 435 -6.60 18.65 -15.41
C GLU A 435 -6.44 17.43 -16.32
N GLY A 436 -6.24 17.68 -17.61
CA GLY A 436 -5.93 16.64 -18.58
C GLY A 436 -6.24 17.04 -20.02
N PRO A 437 -5.91 16.16 -20.98
CA PRO A 437 -5.90 16.50 -22.41
C PRO A 437 -7.27 16.91 -22.96
N SER A 438 -8.37 16.39 -22.43
CA SER A 438 -9.75 16.72 -22.85
C SER A 438 -10.15 18.17 -22.55
N LEU A 439 -9.46 18.83 -21.61
CA LEU A 439 -9.73 20.23 -21.23
C LEU A 439 -8.81 21.22 -21.93
N LYS A 440 -7.75 20.74 -22.59
CA LYS A 440 -6.70 21.57 -23.17
C LYS A 440 -7.25 22.42 -24.32
N GLY A 441 -7.01 23.73 -24.25
CA GLY A 441 -7.43 24.69 -25.27
C GLY A 441 -8.90 25.10 -25.21
N LEU A 442 -9.69 24.55 -24.27
CA LEU A 442 -11.04 25.03 -23.99
C LEU A 442 -10.99 26.33 -23.18
N GLY A 443 -11.81 27.30 -23.56
CA GLY A 443 -12.06 28.54 -22.84
C GLY A 443 -13.42 28.56 -22.15
N GLN A 444 -13.64 29.58 -21.31
CA GLN A 444 -14.86 29.75 -20.51
C GLN A 444 -16.17 29.70 -21.35
N ASN A 445 -16.11 30.12 -22.61
CA ASN A 445 -17.28 30.22 -23.49
C ASN A 445 -17.49 28.97 -24.37
N ASP A 446 -16.69 27.92 -24.21
CA ASP A 446 -16.74 26.72 -25.07
C ASP A 446 -17.76 25.66 -24.62
N GLY A 447 -18.71 26.04 -23.75
CA GLY A 447 -19.84 25.19 -23.37
C GLY A 447 -19.53 24.08 -22.36
N VAL A 448 -18.42 24.19 -21.62
CA VAL A 448 -18.12 23.26 -20.52
C VAL A 448 -19.09 23.51 -19.37
N THR A 449 -19.78 22.46 -18.95
CA THR A 449 -20.78 22.51 -17.87
C THR A 449 -20.49 21.45 -16.80
N PRO A 450 -20.74 21.74 -15.53
CA PRO A 450 -20.64 20.74 -14.48
C PRO A 450 -21.93 19.91 -14.41
N VAL A 451 -21.78 18.63 -14.11
CA VAL A 451 -22.85 17.77 -13.62
C VAL A 451 -22.58 17.54 -12.14
N ILE A 452 -23.58 17.79 -11.29
CA ILE A 452 -23.49 17.62 -9.83
C ILE A 452 -24.76 16.92 -9.36
N GLU A 453 -24.58 15.77 -8.72
CA GLU A 453 -25.67 15.01 -8.12
C GLU A 453 -25.38 14.86 -6.63
N LEU A 454 -26.35 15.21 -5.80
CA LEU A 454 -26.26 15.09 -4.34
C LEU A 454 -27.32 14.11 -3.86
N SER A 455 -26.92 13.21 -2.95
CA SER A 455 -27.85 12.29 -2.28
C SER A 455 -28.93 13.01 -1.47
N LYS A 456 -28.65 14.24 -1.04
CA LYS A 456 -29.57 15.12 -0.31
C LYS A 456 -29.26 16.58 -0.62
N GLY A 457 -30.31 17.39 -0.79
CA GLY A 457 -30.18 18.81 -1.11
C GLY A 457 -29.87 19.07 -2.58
N GLU A 458 -29.39 20.29 -2.87
CA GLU A 458 -29.06 20.75 -4.23
C GLU A 458 -27.78 21.59 -4.20
N ALA A 459 -27.08 21.63 -5.33
CA ALA A 459 -25.91 22.48 -5.48
C ALA A 459 -26.34 23.96 -5.57
N ILE A 460 -25.71 24.79 -4.76
CA ILE A 460 -25.97 26.23 -4.66
C ILE A 460 -24.89 26.96 -5.45
N ASN A 461 -25.32 27.81 -6.39
CA ASN A 461 -24.45 28.61 -7.27
C ASN A 461 -23.31 27.80 -7.93
N PRO A 462 -23.59 26.65 -8.56
CA PRO A 462 -22.55 25.88 -9.21
C PRO A 462 -22.00 26.64 -10.42
N TYR A 463 -20.68 26.68 -10.55
CA TYR A 463 -20.02 27.20 -11.74
C TYR A 463 -18.71 26.47 -12.01
N VAL A 464 -18.27 26.53 -13.26
CA VAL A 464 -16.98 25.99 -13.69
C VAL A 464 -16.23 27.03 -14.50
N LEU A 465 -14.93 27.20 -14.25
CA LEU A 465 -14.08 28.17 -14.93
C LEU A 465 -12.66 27.62 -15.16
N PRO A 466 -11.99 27.97 -16.26
CA PRO A 466 -10.56 27.71 -16.40
C PRO A 466 -9.77 28.53 -15.37
N VAL A 467 -8.73 27.92 -14.79
CA VAL A 467 -7.82 28.59 -13.86
C VAL A 467 -6.74 29.32 -14.66
N VAL A 468 -6.81 30.65 -14.61
CA VAL A 468 -5.93 31.55 -15.39
C VAL A 468 -4.46 31.21 -15.19
N GLY A 469 -3.73 31.05 -16.30
CA GLY A 469 -2.30 30.73 -16.29
C GLY A 469 -1.98 29.25 -16.10
N THR A 470 -2.97 28.36 -16.10
CA THR A 470 -2.80 26.91 -15.99
C THR A 470 -3.73 26.17 -16.97
N ASP A 471 -3.54 24.86 -17.11
CA ASP A 471 -4.43 23.99 -17.89
C ASP A 471 -5.61 23.41 -17.06
N ARG A 472 -5.77 23.87 -15.80
CA ARG A 472 -6.80 23.37 -14.88
C ARG A 472 -8.16 24.02 -15.11
N TRP A 473 -9.21 23.25 -14.88
CA TRP A 473 -10.59 23.73 -14.74
C TRP A 473 -11.07 23.56 -13.31
N ARG A 474 -11.74 24.58 -12.78
CA ARG A 474 -12.21 24.61 -11.40
C ARG A 474 -13.73 24.62 -11.36
N LEU A 475 -14.30 23.55 -10.81
CA LEU A 475 -15.69 23.47 -10.38
C LEU A 475 -15.82 24.03 -8.97
N VAL A 476 -16.79 24.91 -8.76
CA VAL A 476 -17.15 25.42 -7.43
C VAL A 476 -18.65 25.29 -7.24
N PHE A 477 -19.07 24.79 -6.08
CA PHE A 477 -20.47 24.85 -5.66
C PHE A 477 -20.55 24.89 -4.13
N ASP A 478 -21.65 25.43 -3.62
CA ASP A 478 -22.00 25.31 -2.21
C ASP A 478 -23.08 24.24 -2.02
N THR A 479 -23.18 23.67 -0.82
CA THR A 479 -24.33 22.85 -0.46
C THR A 479 -24.70 23.09 1.00
N LYS A 480 -25.99 22.92 1.31
CA LYS A 480 -26.46 22.96 2.70
C LYS A 480 -26.20 21.64 3.39
N VAL A 481 -25.61 21.73 4.58
CA VAL A 481 -25.34 20.60 5.48
C VAL A 481 -26.17 20.80 6.75
N PHE A 482 -27.12 19.91 6.98
CA PHE A 482 -28.17 20.08 7.99
C PHE A 482 -27.93 19.26 9.27
N ASP A 483 -27.22 18.15 9.14
CA ASP A 483 -27.00 17.14 10.16
C ASP A 483 -25.53 16.68 10.14
N HIS A 484 -25.22 15.66 10.95
CA HIS A 484 -23.90 15.01 10.99
C HIS A 484 -23.73 13.95 9.91
N GLU A 485 -24.81 13.57 9.24
CA GLU A 485 -24.77 12.57 8.16
C GLU A 485 -24.08 13.14 6.92
N PRO A 486 -23.18 12.38 6.27
CA PRO A 486 -22.58 12.80 5.03
C PRO A 486 -23.61 12.93 3.90
N ILE A 487 -23.42 13.94 3.06
CA ILE A 487 -24.05 14.01 1.74
C ILE A 487 -23.06 13.40 0.75
N GLU A 488 -23.43 12.26 0.17
CA GLU A 488 -22.74 11.71 -0.99
C GLU A 488 -22.95 12.63 -2.19
N ALA A 489 -21.86 12.99 -2.87
CA ALA A 489 -21.84 13.89 -4.00
C ALA A 489 -21.09 13.26 -5.18
N ARG A 490 -21.68 13.35 -6.37
CA ARG A 490 -21.08 12.94 -7.64
C ARG A 490 -20.90 14.18 -8.51
N ALA A 491 -19.70 14.39 -9.04
CA ALA A 491 -19.42 15.53 -9.91
C ALA A 491 -18.46 15.19 -11.06
N TYR A 492 -18.73 15.73 -12.24
CA TYR A 492 -17.84 15.66 -13.41
C TYR A 492 -18.13 16.81 -14.37
N LEU A 493 -17.22 17.06 -15.31
CA LEU A 493 -17.40 18.06 -16.36
C LEU A 493 -17.79 17.40 -17.68
N LYS A 494 -18.67 18.07 -18.43
CA LYS A 494 -19.05 17.67 -19.78
C LYS A 494 -19.08 18.87 -20.72
N LYS A 495 -19.02 18.59 -22.01
CA LYS A 495 -19.35 19.54 -23.08
C LYS A 495 -20.35 18.86 -23.99
N ASP A 496 -21.51 19.47 -24.15
CA ASP A 496 -22.67 18.85 -24.82
C ASP A 496 -23.01 17.49 -24.16
N ASP A 497 -22.82 16.39 -24.89
CA ASP A 497 -23.02 15.01 -24.44
C ASP A 497 -21.71 14.29 -24.09
N ASP A 498 -20.55 14.89 -24.36
CA ASP A 498 -19.24 14.30 -24.11
C ASP A 498 -18.77 14.56 -22.68
N VAL A 499 -18.51 13.48 -21.94
CA VAL A 499 -17.89 13.52 -20.61
C VAL A 499 -16.40 13.86 -20.77
N LEU A 500 -15.96 14.94 -20.15
CA LEU A 500 -14.58 15.45 -20.29
C LEU A 500 -13.67 14.98 -19.15
N THR A 501 -14.21 14.62 -18.00
CA THR A 501 -13.42 14.26 -16.81
C THR A 501 -13.80 12.89 -16.29
N GLU A 502 -12.95 12.31 -15.45
CA GLU A 502 -13.39 11.28 -14.52
C GLU A 502 -14.50 11.80 -13.59
N THR A 503 -15.14 10.87 -12.89
CA THR A 503 -16.17 11.17 -11.89
C THR A 503 -15.54 11.35 -10.51
N TRP A 504 -15.69 12.53 -9.92
CA TRP A 504 -15.40 12.77 -8.52
C TRP A 504 -16.58 12.29 -7.67
N LEU A 505 -16.31 11.43 -6.68
CA LEU A 505 -17.27 10.99 -5.66
C LEU A 505 -16.79 11.46 -4.29
N GLY A 506 -17.44 12.43 -3.67
CA GLY A 506 -17.04 12.95 -2.37
C GLY A 506 -18.12 12.83 -1.30
N GLN A 507 -17.69 12.71 -0.06
CA GLN A 507 -18.55 12.82 1.11
C GLN A 507 -18.47 14.21 1.72
N LEU A 508 -19.59 14.91 1.71
CA LEU A 508 -19.70 16.28 2.21
C LEU A 508 -20.31 16.28 3.60
N SER A 509 -19.66 16.92 4.57
CA SER A 509 -20.20 17.04 5.93
C SER A 509 -19.63 18.26 6.65
N HIS A 510 -20.18 18.60 7.81
CA HIS A 510 -19.57 19.60 8.70
C HIS A 510 -18.20 19.16 9.27
N GLU A 511 -17.80 17.90 9.11
CA GLU A 511 -16.54 17.39 9.65
C GLU A 511 -15.33 17.81 8.82
N ILE A 512 -15.52 18.16 7.54
CA ILE A 512 -14.42 18.51 6.62
C ILE A 512 -14.05 20.01 6.67
N VAL A 513 -14.82 20.84 7.38
CA VAL A 513 -14.57 22.28 7.49
C VAL A 513 -14.71 22.74 8.93
N ALA A 514 -13.68 23.44 9.44
CA ALA A 514 -13.75 24.04 10.77
C ALA A 514 -14.87 25.08 10.86
N LYS A 515 -15.67 24.99 11.93
CA LYS A 515 -16.66 26.01 12.28
C LYS A 515 -15.96 27.17 13.01
N PRO A 516 -16.26 28.43 12.66
CA PRO A 516 -15.84 29.54 13.49
C PRO A 516 -16.57 29.46 14.84
N HIS A 517 -15.84 29.69 15.93
CA HIS A 517 -16.42 29.80 17.27
C HIS A 517 -17.35 31.01 17.41
#